data_AF-G3Y5M7-F1
#
_entry.id   AF-G3Y5M7-F1
#
_cell.length_a   1.000
_cell.length_b   1.000
_cell.length_c   1.000
_cell.angle_alpha   90.00
_cell.angle_beta   90.00
_cell.angle_gamma   90.00
#
_symmetry.space_group_name_H-M   'P 1'
#
loop_
_entity.id
_entity.type
_entity.pdbx_description
1 polymer ?
#
loop_
_entity_poly.entity_id
_entity_poly.type
_entity_poly.pdbx_seq_one_letter_code
_entity_poly.pdbx_strand_id
1 'polypeptide(L)'
;MMSLRTLARSVPRTISRSVAVSSRSAVSRPLSAVPKNAFQSSLKQITRPSYAAFSTSRAFKQSPAEGDVELVAKLEDELKHEKASGLEDLESSVQNIQYVLQNNSWEVKDVPGEQEVVLTKKFGNEEIRLTFTVADLQNLSEQEDFDDAALDEMDFGGHQPVNQGRSGNVSQHSEDRVAPADREGDELDRDLEPSFPARVNITVEKPSNGALLIQTVAQDGLFQIEEVSYFNKSDLAHAQTAEKDWTRQSMYAGPPFENLDEDLQTFLERYLDERGINAELANMIPDYIQVKEQKEYVRWLENVKNFVSA
;
A
#
# COMPACT_ATOMS: atom_id res chain seq x y z
N MET A 1 -33.73 -10.44 8.24
CA MET A 1 -33.06 -11.73 8.47
C MET A 1 -31.75 -11.70 7.73
N MET A 2 -30.69 -11.26 8.41
CA MET A 2 -29.33 -11.20 7.85
C MET A 2 -28.53 -12.35 8.45
N SER A 3 -27.97 -13.19 7.58
CA SER A 3 -27.23 -14.41 7.93
C SER A 3 -25.75 -14.08 8.09
N LEU A 4 -25.28 -13.96 9.34
CA LEU A 4 -23.86 -13.96 9.68
C LEU A 4 -23.24 -15.33 9.39
N ARG A 5 -22.23 -15.38 8.52
CA ARG A 5 -21.38 -16.56 8.35
C ARG A 5 -19.95 -16.24 8.77
N THR A 6 -19.63 -16.62 9.99
CA THR A 6 -18.28 -16.75 10.52
C THR A 6 -17.62 -17.99 9.92
N LEU A 7 -16.45 -17.83 9.29
CA LEU A 7 -15.57 -18.94 8.93
C LEU A 7 -14.18 -18.67 9.51
N ALA A 8 -13.92 -19.25 10.68
CA ALA A 8 -12.58 -19.40 11.23
C ALA A 8 -11.82 -20.44 10.39
N ARG A 9 -10.62 -20.10 9.91
CA ARG A 9 -9.65 -21.06 9.39
C ARG A 9 -8.33 -20.90 10.12
N SER A 10 -8.08 -21.82 11.05
CA SER A 10 -6.77 -22.07 11.63
C SER A 10 -5.97 -22.99 10.70
N VAL A 11 -4.70 -22.66 10.47
CA VAL A 11 -3.77 -23.50 9.68
C VAL A 11 -2.50 -23.73 10.50
N PRO A 12 -2.16 -24.99 10.86
CA PRO A 12 -0.83 -25.31 11.37
C PRO A 12 0.13 -25.52 10.19
N ARG A 13 1.24 -24.77 10.17
CA ARG A 13 2.38 -25.00 9.28
C ARG A 13 3.13 -26.27 9.73
N THR A 14 3.10 -27.33 8.94
CA THR A 14 4.08 -28.43 9.02
C THR A 14 4.94 -28.44 7.77
N ILE A 15 6.25 -28.26 7.95
CA ILE A 15 7.25 -28.30 6.88
C ILE A 15 7.77 -29.74 6.79
N SER A 16 7.39 -30.47 5.74
CA SER A 16 8.01 -31.75 5.39
C SER A 16 9.11 -31.51 4.35
N ARG A 17 10.37 -31.52 4.80
CA ARG A 17 11.56 -31.58 3.93
C ARG A 17 11.85 -33.04 3.59
N SER A 18 11.62 -33.45 2.34
CA SER A 18 12.05 -34.75 1.82
C SER A 18 13.40 -34.59 1.08
N VAL A 19 14.47 -35.08 1.69
CA VAL A 19 15.77 -35.26 1.04
C VAL A 19 15.88 -36.72 0.62
N ALA A 20 15.78 -36.99 -0.68
CA ALA A 20 16.05 -38.31 -1.23
C ALA A 20 17.56 -38.49 -1.40
N VAL A 21 18.14 -39.28 -0.50
CA VAL A 21 19.47 -39.88 -0.64
C VAL A 21 19.38 -40.99 -1.70
N SER A 22 20.32 -41.02 -2.63
CA SER A 22 20.62 -42.24 -3.38
C SER A 22 22.12 -42.48 -3.37
N SER A 23 22.45 -43.68 -2.94
CA SER A 23 23.79 -44.19 -2.66
C SER A 23 24.08 -45.40 -3.54
N ARG A 24 25.39 -45.66 -3.72
CA ARG A 24 26.06 -46.89 -4.21
C ARG A 24 26.27 -46.98 -5.73
N SER A 25 27.33 -47.58 -6.25
CA SER A 25 28.66 -48.01 -5.76
C SER A 25 29.50 -48.39 -7.00
N ALA A 26 30.81 -48.50 -6.80
CA ALA A 26 31.87 -48.80 -7.77
C ALA A 26 31.76 -50.13 -8.55
N VAL A 27 32.53 -50.26 -9.65
CA VAL A 27 33.75 -51.11 -9.78
C VAL A 27 34.03 -51.51 -11.26
N SER A 28 35.33 -51.41 -11.62
CA SER A 28 36.16 -52.16 -12.59
C SER A 28 35.98 -52.13 -14.12
N ARG A 29 37.12 -51.81 -14.75
CA ARG A 29 37.68 -52.20 -16.08
C ARG A 29 37.68 -53.74 -16.32
N PRO A 30 37.73 -54.27 -17.57
CA PRO A 30 38.98 -54.29 -18.36
C PRO A 30 38.89 -54.23 -19.91
N LEU A 31 40.12 -54.31 -20.45
CA LEU A 31 40.73 -54.09 -21.77
C LEU A 31 40.14 -54.81 -22.99
N SER A 32 40.48 -54.23 -24.15
CA SER A 32 40.33 -54.73 -25.52
C SER A 32 41.44 -55.72 -25.92
N ALA A 33 41.06 -56.81 -26.61
CA ALA A 33 41.93 -57.57 -27.51
C ALA A 33 41.09 -58.39 -28.51
N VAL A 34 41.56 -58.44 -29.76
CA VAL A 34 40.99 -59.05 -30.98
C VAL A 34 41.96 -60.17 -31.42
N PRO A 35 41.72 -61.03 -32.45
CA PRO A 35 40.60 -61.92 -32.83
C PRO A 35 41.05 -63.42 -32.89
N LYS A 36 40.17 -64.39 -33.20
CA LYS A 36 40.42 -65.50 -34.18
C LYS A 36 39.11 -66.09 -34.72
N ASN A 37 39.15 -66.45 -36.01
CA ASN A 37 38.12 -67.09 -36.84
C ASN A 37 37.55 -68.40 -36.27
N ALA A 38 36.28 -68.72 -36.54
CA ALA A 38 35.85 -69.55 -37.69
C ALA A 38 34.48 -70.25 -37.47
N PHE A 39 33.78 -70.47 -38.59
CA PHE A 39 32.68 -71.42 -38.84
C PHE A 39 31.23 -71.14 -38.35
N GLN A 40 30.43 -70.74 -39.35
CA GLN A 40 29.18 -71.36 -39.82
C GLN A 40 27.86 -71.31 -39.00
N SER A 41 26.86 -70.81 -39.74
CA SER A 41 25.51 -71.38 -39.94
C SER A 41 24.33 -70.83 -39.13
N SER A 42 23.27 -70.55 -39.89
CA SER A 42 21.85 -70.57 -39.54
C SER A 42 21.30 -69.43 -38.66
N LEU A 43 20.65 -68.45 -39.31
CA LEU A 43 19.17 -68.30 -39.37
C LEU A 43 18.88 -66.87 -39.85
N LYS A 44 18.16 -66.68 -40.96
CA LYS A 44 17.68 -65.35 -41.37
C LYS A 44 16.55 -64.93 -40.42
N GLN A 45 16.86 -64.11 -39.41
CA GLN A 45 15.85 -63.37 -38.66
C GLN A 45 15.47 -62.10 -39.44
N ILE A 46 14.19 -62.01 -39.77
CA ILE A 46 13.56 -60.82 -40.35
C ILE A 46 13.54 -59.74 -39.26
N THR A 47 14.37 -58.73 -39.39
CA THR A 47 14.32 -57.53 -38.55
C THR A 47 13.15 -56.67 -39.03
N ARG A 48 12.06 -56.65 -38.26
CA ARG A 48 11.06 -55.58 -38.40
C ARG A 48 11.66 -54.29 -37.83
N PRO A 49 11.66 -53.16 -38.54
CA PRO A 49 12.00 -51.89 -37.93
C PRO A 49 10.90 -51.53 -36.92
N SER A 50 11.23 -51.53 -35.64
CA SER A 50 10.42 -50.85 -34.63
C SER A 50 10.47 -49.36 -34.94
N TYR A 51 9.41 -48.85 -35.57
CA TYR A 51 9.20 -47.41 -35.67
C TYR A 51 9.17 -46.83 -34.25
N ALA A 52 9.93 -45.77 -34.01
CA ALA A 52 9.79 -44.97 -32.81
C ALA A 52 8.33 -44.50 -32.74
N ALA A 53 7.60 -44.93 -31.70
CA ALA A 53 6.30 -44.37 -31.41
C ALA A 53 6.50 -42.89 -31.09
N PHE A 54 6.14 -42.02 -32.03
CA PHE A 54 6.03 -40.59 -31.75
C PHE A 54 4.99 -40.44 -30.65
N SER A 55 5.44 -40.02 -29.46
CA SER A 55 4.57 -39.61 -28.38
C SER A 55 3.75 -38.42 -28.86
N THR A 56 2.52 -38.67 -29.29
CA THR A 56 1.49 -37.64 -29.46
C THR A 56 0.91 -37.30 -28.08
N SER A 57 1.76 -37.00 -27.10
CA SER A 57 1.33 -36.18 -25.98
C SER A 57 1.04 -34.81 -26.57
N ARG A 58 -0.18 -34.64 -27.10
CA ARG A 58 -0.80 -33.33 -27.23
C ARG A 58 -0.52 -32.64 -25.90
N ALA A 59 0.18 -31.51 -25.95
CA ALA A 59 0.16 -30.56 -24.85
C ALA A 59 -1.31 -30.40 -24.49
N PHE A 60 -1.71 -31.05 -23.39
CA PHE A 60 -3.03 -30.90 -22.85
C PHE A 60 -3.04 -29.42 -22.48
N LYS A 61 -3.74 -28.61 -23.27
CA LYS A 61 -4.24 -27.33 -22.77
C LYS A 61 -5.06 -27.76 -21.56
N GLN A 62 -4.48 -27.72 -20.37
CA GLN A 62 -5.24 -27.90 -19.15
C GLN A 62 -6.39 -26.90 -19.26
N SER A 63 -7.61 -27.39 -19.07
CA SER A 63 -8.74 -26.49 -18.88
C SER A 63 -8.35 -25.50 -17.77
N PRO A 64 -8.70 -24.20 -17.90
CA PRO A 64 -8.50 -23.25 -16.81
C PRO A 64 -8.97 -23.89 -15.50
N ALA A 65 -8.20 -23.74 -14.42
CA ALA A 65 -8.67 -24.26 -13.16
C ALA A 65 -10.00 -23.58 -12.84
N GLU A 66 -10.99 -24.33 -12.31
CA GLU A 66 -12.33 -23.79 -12.06
C GLU A 66 -12.29 -22.52 -11.21
N GLY A 67 -11.35 -22.45 -10.25
CA GLY A 67 -11.10 -21.27 -9.44
C GLY A 67 -10.55 -20.06 -10.21
N ASP A 68 -9.83 -20.24 -11.31
CA ASP A 68 -9.32 -19.13 -12.13
C ASP A 68 -10.48 -18.42 -12.84
N VAL A 69 -11.48 -19.19 -13.30
CA VAL A 69 -12.67 -18.66 -13.98
C VAL A 69 -13.53 -17.85 -13.00
N GLU A 70 -13.75 -18.39 -11.80
CA GLU A 70 -14.50 -17.68 -10.75
C GLU A 70 -13.79 -16.40 -10.31
N LEU A 71 -12.46 -16.45 -10.13
CA LEU A 71 -11.67 -15.31 -9.73
C LEU A 71 -11.65 -14.22 -10.81
N VAL A 72 -11.49 -14.58 -12.08
CA VAL A 72 -11.55 -13.61 -13.20
C VAL A 72 -12.91 -12.95 -13.27
N ALA A 73 -14.00 -13.72 -13.14
CA ALA A 73 -15.35 -13.16 -13.15
C ALA A 73 -15.54 -12.14 -12.02
N LYS A 74 -15.06 -12.46 -10.81
CA LYS A 74 -15.13 -11.53 -9.68
C LYS A 74 -14.30 -10.27 -9.90
N LEU A 75 -13.06 -10.41 -10.39
CA LEU A 75 -12.21 -9.26 -10.72
C LEU A 75 -12.81 -8.36 -11.81
N GLU A 76 -13.51 -8.94 -12.79
CA GLU A 76 -14.21 -8.16 -13.82
C GLU A 76 -15.39 -7.37 -13.26
N ASP A 77 -16.13 -7.96 -12.32
CA ASP A 77 -17.24 -7.28 -11.69
C ASP A 77 -16.75 -6.14 -10.80
N GLU A 78 -15.72 -6.35 -9.97
CA GLU A 78 -15.09 -5.28 -9.18
C GLU A 78 -14.60 -4.14 -10.09
N LEU A 79 -13.85 -4.46 -11.15
CA LEU A 79 -13.32 -3.46 -12.07
C LEU A 79 -14.44 -2.63 -12.75
N LYS A 80 -15.59 -3.24 -13.08
CA LYS A 80 -16.74 -2.50 -13.61
C LYS A 80 -17.34 -1.56 -12.57
N HIS A 81 -17.44 -2.01 -11.32
CA HIS A 81 -17.93 -1.18 -10.22
C HIS A 81 -17.00 0.02 -10.00
N GLU A 82 -15.70 -0.22 -9.84
CA GLU A 82 -14.72 0.82 -9.56
C GLU A 82 -14.57 1.86 -10.67
N LYS A 83 -14.69 1.46 -11.93
CA LYS A 83 -14.65 2.41 -13.07
C LYS A 83 -15.92 3.23 -13.20
N ALA A 84 -17.04 2.72 -12.70
CA ALA A 84 -18.32 3.40 -12.78
C ALA A 84 -18.51 4.40 -11.64
N SER A 85 -18.14 4.04 -10.40
CA SER A 85 -18.37 4.88 -9.22
C SER A 85 -17.13 5.62 -8.73
N GLY A 86 -15.97 4.95 -8.65
CA GLY A 86 -14.83 5.46 -7.87
C GLY A 86 -14.20 6.77 -8.38
N LEU A 87 -14.40 7.13 -9.65
CA LEU A 87 -13.93 8.40 -10.21
C LEU A 87 -14.99 9.51 -10.16
N GLU A 88 -16.26 9.17 -10.07
CA GLU A 88 -17.37 10.13 -9.92
C GLU A 88 -17.37 10.71 -8.51
N ASP A 89 -17.11 9.87 -7.51
CA ASP A 89 -17.02 10.26 -6.10
C ASP A 89 -15.82 11.19 -5.80
N LEU A 90 -14.78 11.17 -6.64
CA LEU A 90 -13.54 11.95 -6.48
C LEU A 90 -13.43 13.14 -7.46
N GLU A 91 -14.50 13.52 -8.15
CA GLU A 91 -14.45 14.60 -9.14
C GLU A 91 -14.04 15.95 -8.51
N SER A 92 -14.54 16.25 -7.31
CA SER A 92 -14.17 17.43 -6.53
C SER A 92 -12.68 17.45 -6.20
N SER A 93 -12.13 16.34 -5.71
CA SER A 93 -10.70 16.18 -5.41
C SER A 93 -9.85 16.36 -6.67
N VAL A 94 -10.26 15.80 -7.80
CA VAL A 94 -9.57 16.00 -9.09
C VAL A 94 -9.56 17.47 -9.51
N GLN A 95 -10.67 18.19 -9.33
CA GLN A 95 -10.74 19.62 -9.64
C GLN A 95 -9.86 20.45 -8.71
N ASN A 96 -9.86 20.15 -7.41
CA ASN A 96 -8.99 20.81 -6.44
C ASN A 96 -7.50 20.63 -6.80
N ILE A 97 -7.08 19.38 -7.06
CA ILE A 97 -5.70 19.07 -7.49
C ILE A 97 -5.31 19.90 -8.72
N GLN A 98 -6.16 19.95 -9.74
CA GLN A 98 -5.87 20.72 -10.95
C GLN A 98 -5.72 22.21 -10.68
N TYR A 99 -6.61 22.77 -9.85
CA TYR A 99 -6.57 24.18 -9.47
C TYR A 99 -5.26 24.54 -8.76
N VAL A 100 -4.89 23.78 -7.72
CA VAL A 100 -3.68 24.05 -6.92
C VAL A 100 -2.41 23.91 -7.77
N LEU A 101 -2.31 22.87 -8.59
CA LEU A 101 -1.14 22.64 -9.44
C LEU A 101 -0.97 23.72 -10.51
N GLN A 102 -2.07 24.20 -11.12
CA GLN A 102 -2.03 25.27 -12.11
C GLN A 102 -1.62 26.61 -11.51
N ASN A 103 -2.11 26.93 -10.31
CA ASN A 103 -1.82 28.20 -9.65
C ASN A 103 -0.40 28.29 -9.12
N ASN A 104 0.14 27.17 -8.62
CA ASN A 104 1.37 27.17 -7.84
C ASN A 104 2.63 26.75 -8.63
N SER A 105 2.53 26.49 -9.93
CA SER A 105 3.66 26.15 -10.82
C SER A 105 4.49 24.94 -10.33
N TRP A 106 3.83 23.94 -9.75
CA TRP A 106 4.47 22.68 -9.34
C TRP A 106 4.61 21.75 -10.55
N GLU A 107 5.81 21.20 -10.75
CA GLU A 107 6.04 20.09 -11.66
C GLU A 107 5.81 18.77 -10.92
N VAL A 108 4.88 17.96 -11.43
CA VAL A 108 4.47 16.69 -10.82
C VAL A 108 5.14 15.53 -11.52
N LYS A 109 5.83 14.68 -10.76
CA LYS A 109 6.30 13.37 -11.18
C LYS A 109 5.49 12.30 -10.44
N ASP A 110 4.51 11.74 -11.13
CA ASP A 110 3.68 10.64 -10.69
C ASP A 110 3.83 9.49 -11.70
N VAL A 111 4.40 8.37 -11.24
CA VAL A 111 4.68 7.20 -12.07
C VAL A 111 3.63 6.13 -11.75
N PRO A 112 2.83 5.69 -12.73
CA PRO A 112 1.86 4.63 -12.53
C PRO A 112 2.53 3.34 -12.04
N GLY A 113 2.05 2.78 -10.93
CA GLY A 113 2.58 1.59 -10.25
C GLY A 113 3.64 1.86 -9.18
N GLU A 114 4.10 3.10 -9.05
CA GLU A 114 4.90 3.56 -7.91
C GLU A 114 3.97 4.26 -6.90
N GLN A 115 4.25 4.09 -5.61
CA GLN A 115 3.45 4.71 -4.55
C GLN A 115 3.83 6.17 -4.26
N GLU A 116 5.09 6.52 -4.53
CA GLU A 116 5.65 7.85 -4.25
C GLU A 116 5.23 8.86 -5.33
N VAL A 117 4.82 10.05 -4.88
CA VAL A 117 4.56 11.21 -5.73
C VAL A 117 5.55 12.30 -5.37
N VAL A 118 6.12 12.94 -6.39
CA VAL A 118 7.13 13.98 -6.21
C VAL A 118 6.68 15.27 -6.89
N LEU A 119 6.49 16.33 -6.10
CA LEU A 119 6.27 17.69 -6.58
C LEU A 119 7.58 18.46 -6.53
N THR A 120 7.92 19.18 -7.59
CA THR A 120 9.12 20.01 -7.66
C THR A 120 8.81 21.43 -8.13
N LYS A 121 9.51 22.39 -7.55
CA LYS A 121 9.38 23.82 -7.88
C LYS A 121 10.68 24.54 -7.61
N LYS A 122 10.92 25.63 -8.34
CA LYS A 122 12.03 26.55 -8.06
C LYS A 122 11.54 27.78 -7.32
N PHE A 123 12.30 28.20 -6.31
CA PHE A 123 12.07 29.44 -5.58
C PHE A 123 13.37 30.24 -5.52
N GLY A 124 13.50 31.25 -6.38
CA GLY A 124 14.75 31.99 -6.53
C GLY A 124 15.91 31.09 -6.97
N ASN A 125 16.91 30.92 -6.09
CA ASN A 125 18.05 30.04 -6.30
C ASN A 125 17.91 28.68 -5.60
N GLU A 126 16.74 28.39 -5.04
CA GLU A 126 16.46 27.16 -4.30
C GLU A 126 15.61 26.21 -5.14
N GLU A 127 15.87 24.91 -4.99
CA GLU A 127 15.01 23.85 -5.51
C GLU A 127 14.21 23.26 -4.35
N ILE A 128 12.89 23.29 -4.47
CA ILE A 128 11.96 22.73 -3.49
C ILE A 128 11.44 21.42 -4.08
N ARG A 129 11.52 20.37 -3.29
CA ARG A 129 10.97 19.05 -3.60
C ARG A 129 10.06 18.63 -2.46
N LEU A 130 8.87 18.17 -2.79
CA LEU A 130 7.89 17.67 -1.83
C LEU A 130 7.54 16.25 -2.24
N THR A 131 7.64 15.30 -1.30
CA THR A 131 7.39 13.88 -1.55
C THR A 131 6.42 13.32 -0.52
N PHE A 132 5.39 12.63 -1.00
CA PHE A 132 4.41 11.91 -0.19
C PHE A 132 4.09 10.58 -0.86
N THR A 133 3.50 9.65 -0.11
CA THR A 133 3.21 8.29 -0.58
C THR A 133 1.77 7.90 -0.31
N VAL A 134 1.18 7.11 -1.20
CA VAL A 134 -0.15 6.53 -0.97
C VAL A 134 -0.14 5.46 0.13
N ALA A 135 1.03 4.95 0.52
CA ALA A 135 1.15 3.96 1.59
C ALA A 135 0.67 4.47 2.96
N ASP A 136 0.60 5.78 3.16
CA ASP A 136 0.15 6.36 4.42
C ASP A 136 -1.32 6.01 4.72
N LEU A 137 -2.19 5.96 3.70
CA LEU A 137 -3.58 5.49 3.84
C LEU A 137 -3.67 4.06 4.39
N GLN A 138 -2.77 3.18 3.91
CA GLN A 138 -2.78 1.77 4.29
C GLN A 138 -2.40 1.60 5.77
N ASN A 139 -1.39 2.36 6.23
CA ASN A 139 -0.97 2.31 7.64
C ASN A 139 -2.03 2.86 8.60
N LEU A 140 -2.82 3.86 8.18
CA LEU A 140 -3.90 4.43 8.97
C LEU A 140 -5.05 3.42 9.17
N SER A 141 -5.44 2.71 8.10
CA SER A 141 -6.47 1.66 8.20
C SER A 141 -6.06 0.55 9.18
N GLU A 142 -4.78 0.18 9.23
CA GLU A 142 -4.27 -0.80 10.19
C GLU A 142 -4.27 -0.30 11.64
N GLN A 143 -4.12 1.01 11.86
CA GLN A 143 -4.12 1.65 13.18
C GLN A 143 -5.54 1.75 13.75
N GLU A 144 -6.52 2.16 12.93
CA GLU A 144 -7.94 2.24 13.33
C GLU A 144 -8.50 0.86 13.71
N ASP A 145 -8.20 -0.19 12.94
CA ASP A 145 -8.58 -1.58 13.25
C ASP A 145 -8.00 -2.05 14.60
N PHE A 146 -6.82 -1.54 14.99
CA PHE A 146 -6.17 -1.87 16.26
C PHE A 146 -6.81 -1.15 17.45
N ASP A 147 -7.18 0.11 17.26
CA ASP A 147 -7.85 0.92 18.29
C ASP A 147 -9.28 0.43 18.53
N ASP A 148 -10.04 0.08 17.48
CA ASP A 148 -11.38 -0.50 17.61
C ASP A 148 -11.35 -1.86 18.32
N ALA A 149 -10.36 -2.71 18.01
CA ALA A 149 -10.17 -3.99 18.71
C ALA A 149 -9.79 -3.81 20.20
N ALA A 150 -9.05 -2.75 20.54
CA ALA A 150 -8.69 -2.42 21.92
C ALA A 150 -9.84 -1.79 22.70
N LEU A 151 -10.72 -1.02 22.03
CA LEU A 151 -11.92 -0.44 22.62
C LEU A 151 -13.00 -1.51 22.88
N ASP A 152 -13.13 -2.52 22.00
CA ASP A 152 -14.03 -3.66 22.22
C ASP A 152 -13.59 -4.55 23.41
N GLU A 153 -12.29 -4.58 23.75
CA GLU A 153 -11.78 -5.30 24.93
C GLU A 153 -11.93 -4.50 26.24
N MET A 154 -12.06 -3.16 26.17
CA MET A 154 -12.25 -2.29 27.34
C MET A 154 -13.71 -2.04 27.73
N ASP A 155 -14.71 -2.40 26.91
CA ASP A 155 -16.14 -2.22 27.25
C ASP A 155 -16.78 -3.40 28.04
N PHE A 156 -16.03 -4.45 28.38
CA PHE A 156 -16.49 -5.45 29.36
C PHE A 156 -16.27 -4.97 30.82
N GLY A 157 -16.55 -3.69 31.06
CA GLY A 157 -15.94 -2.94 32.15
C GLY A 157 -16.82 -1.93 32.90
N GLY A 158 -18.12 -1.80 32.57
CA GLY A 158 -19.10 -1.32 33.54
C GLY A 158 -19.97 -0.14 33.13
N HIS A 159 -21.26 -0.44 32.99
CA HIS A 159 -22.34 0.47 33.36
C HIS A 159 -23.46 -0.32 34.05
N GLN A 160 -23.36 -0.48 35.37
CA GLN A 160 -24.55 -0.73 36.20
C GLN A 160 -25.36 0.58 36.24
N PRO A 161 -26.62 0.62 35.75
CA PRO A 161 -27.44 1.79 35.94
C PRO A 161 -27.78 1.96 37.43
N VAL A 162 -27.26 3.03 38.02
CA VAL A 162 -27.57 3.52 39.38
C VAL A 162 -28.99 4.09 39.37
N ASN A 163 -30.01 3.24 39.23
CA ASN A 163 -31.38 3.63 39.58
C ASN A 163 -32.35 2.46 39.81
N GLN A 164 -31.97 1.46 40.61
CA GLN A 164 -32.96 0.54 41.20
C GLN A 164 -33.47 1.08 42.53
N GLY A 165 -34.41 2.01 42.44
CA GLY A 165 -35.28 2.40 43.55
C GLY A 165 -36.22 1.24 43.94
N ARG A 166 -36.18 0.90 45.22
CA ARG A 166 -36.94 -0.16 45.89
C ARG A 166 -38.45 0.15 45.92
N SER A 167 -39.25 -0.83 45.47
CA SER A 167 -40.64 -1.11 45.88
C SER A 167 -41.74 -0.09 45.53
N GLY A 168 -42.52 -0.38 44.49
CA GLY A 168 -43.87 0.18 44.29
C GLY A 168 -44.34 0.12 42.83
N ASN A 169 -45.51 -0.48 42.58
CA ASN A 169 -46.18 -0.53 41.28
C ASN A 169 -46.41 0.88 40.69
N VAL A 170 -45.55 1.34 39.78
CA VAL A 170 -45.84 2.41 38.82
C VAL A 170 -45.19 2.05 37.49
N SER A 171 -45.99 1.95 36.43
CA SER A 171 -45.50 1.78 35.06
C SER A 171 -44.79 3.07 34.62
N GLN A 172 -43.46 3.03 34.55
CA GLN A 172 -42.66 4.13 34.04
C GLN A 172 -42.65 4.04 32.51
N HIS A 173 -43.37 4.93 31.85
CA HIS A 173 -43.33 5.07 30.39
C HIS A 173 -41.97 5.64 29.97
N SER A 174 -41.48 5.19 28.81
CA SER A 174 -40.27 5.70 28.15
C SER A 174 -40.52 7.11 27.60
N GLU A 175 -40.52 8.11 28.45
CA GLU A 175 -40.46 9.51 28.06
C GLU A 175 -38.99 9.92 28.02
N ASP A 176 -38.35 9.74 26.86
CA ASP A 176 -37.60 10.80 26.18
C ASP A 176 -37.06 10.27 24.83
N ARG A 177 -37.97 10.16 23.85
CA ARG A 177 -37.56 10.03 22.44
C ARG A 177 -37.78 11.39 21.81
N VAL A 178 -36.72 12.19 21.76
CA VAL A 178 -36.65 13.39 20.92
C VAL A 178 -37.14 13.02 19.52
N ALA A 179 -38.12 13.76 19.00
CA ALA A 179 -38.67 13.49 17.69
C ALA A 179 -37.58 13.71 16.62
N PRO A 180 -37.56 12.94 15.51
CA PRO A 180 -36.56 13.14 14.45
C PRO A 180 -36.52 14.57 13.89
N ALA A 181 -37.59 15.34 14.03
CA ALA A 181 -37.70 16.73 13.58
C ALA A 181 -37.04 17.75 14.53
N ASP A 182 -36.73 17.38 15.77
CA ASP A 182 -36.06 18.26 16.75
C ASP A 182 -34.52 18.09 16.74
N ARG A 183 -33.97 17.26 15.83
CA ARG A 183 -32.53 17.23 15.50
C ARG A 183 -32.20 18.36 14.51
N GLU A 184 -32.42 19.60 14.90
CA GLU A 184 -31.89 20.74 14.16
C GLU A 184 -30.41 20.91 14.55
N GLY A 185 -29.52 20.14 13.90
CA GLY A 185 -28.07 20.25 14.14
C GLY A 185 -27.17 19.23 13.43
N ASP A 186 -27.67 18.05 13.07
CA ASP A 186 -26.82 16.92 12.62
C ASP A 186 -26.64 16.78 11.09
N GLU A 187 -27.17 17.69 10.28
CA GLU A 187 -27.03 17.61 8.80
C GLU A 187 -25.78 18.31 8.26
N LEU A 188 -25.06 19.10 9.07
CA LEU A 188 -23.84 19.79 8.63
C LEU A 188 -22.54 19.02 8.92
N ASP A 189 -22.59 18.00 9.78
CA ASP A 189 -21.41 17.22 10.20
C ASP A 189 -21.22 15.91 9.41
N ARG A 190 -22.07 15.61 8.42
CA ARG A 190 -22.00 14.35 7.64
C ARG A 190 -21.13 14.41 6.39
N ASP A 191 -20.72 15.60 5.95
CA ASP A 191 -20.00 15.80 4.69
C ASP A 191 -18.53 16.18 4.86
N LEU A 192 -18.02 16.25 6.10
CA LEU A 192 -16.58 16.38 6.36
C LEU A 192 -16.03 14.98 6.60
N GLU A 193 -15.65 14.28 5.52
CA GLU A 193 -14.74 13.14 5.68
C GLU A 193 -13.48 13.65 6.42
N PRO A 194 -13.12 13.04 7.56
CA PRO A 194 -11.95 13.47 8.30
C PRO A 194 -10.71 13.36 7.40
N SER A 195 -9.99 14.47 7.23
CA SER A 195 -8.71 14.46 6.54
C SER A 195 -7.76 13.59 7.33
N PHE A 196 -7.28 12.52 6.71
CA PHE A 196 -6.25 11.71 7.32
C PHE A 196 -4.90 12.46 7.35
N PRO A 197 -4.05 12.22 8.36
CA PRO A 197 -2.72 12.81 8.40
C PRO A 197 -1.83 12.18 7.30
N ALA A 198 -1.34 12.99 6.37
CA ALA A 198 -0.43 12.55 5.31
C ALA A 198 1.01 12.93 5.66
N ARG A 199 1.96 11.99 5.60
CA ARG A 199 3.37 12.30 5.84
C ARG A 199 3.97 12.89 4.57
N VAL A 200 4.60 14.04 4.73
CA VAL A 200 5.14 14.82 3.63
C VAL A 200 6.57 15.22 3.96
N ASN A 201 7.51 14.75 3.14
CA ASN A 201 8.90 15.16 3.24
C ASN A 201 9.15 16.33 2.28
N ILE A 202 9.64 17.44 2.85
CA ILE A 202 9.95 18.66 2.12
C ILE A 202 11.46 18.84 2.10
N THR A 203 12.04 18.86 0.91
CA THR A 203 13.47 19.14 0.73
C THR A 203 13.64 20.51 0.11
N VAL A 204 14.48 21.35 0.74
CA VAL A 204 14.90 22.64 0.19
C VAL A 204 16.40 22.61 -0.07
N GLU A 205 16.76 22.58 -1.34
CA GLU A 205 18.15 22.48 -1.81
C GLU A 205 18.67 23.84 -2.28
N LYS A 206 19.91 24.15 -1.88
CA LYS A 206 20.67 25.31 -2.33
C LYS A 206 21.92 24.85 -3.07
N PRO A 207 22.22 25.38 -4.28
CA PRO A 207 23.30 24.91 -5.15
C PRO A 207 24.70 24.81 -4.52
N SER A 208 24.96 25.51 -3.41
CA SER A 208 26.27 25.48 -2.73
C SER A 208 26.18 25.33 -1.21
N ASN A 209 24.98 25.23 -0.65
CA ASN A 209 24.78 25.27 0.80
C ASN A 209 24.15 23.98 1.35
N GLY A 210 24.04 22.94 0.53
CA GLY A 210 23.45 21.66 0.92
C GLY A 210 21.92 21.68 0.79
N ALA A 211 21.26 20.82 1.57
CA ALA A 211 19.82 20.68 1.58
C ALA A 211 19.27 20.57 3.02
N LEU A 212 18.10 21.15 3.22
CA LEU A 212 17.26 20.89 4.39
C LEU A 212 16.25 19.81 4.02
N LEU A 213 16.09 18.82 4.90
CA LEU A 213 14.98 17.87 4.88
C LEU A 213 14.08 18.21 6.05
N ILE A 214 12.82 18.48 5.76
CA ILE A 214 11.82 18.89 6.73
C ILE A 214 10.71 17.85 6.66
N GLN A 215 10.60 17.04 7.71
CA GLN A 215 9.55 16.04 7.82
C GLN A 215 8.32 16.70 8.42
N THR A 216 7.20 16.55 7.74
CA THR A 216 5.94 17.18 8.11
C THR A 216 4.79 16.21 8.03
N VAL A 217 3.73 16.49 8.78
CA VAL A 217 2.41 15.87 8.64
C VAL A 217 1.46 16.93 8.11
N ALA A 218 0.85 16.67 6.96
CA ALA A 218 -0.20 17.50 6.38
C ALA A 218 -1.57 17.01 6.89
N GLN A 219 -2.27 17.85 7.63
CA GLN A 219 -3.61 17.56 8.15
C GLN A 219 -4.38 18.87 8.36
N ASP A 220 -5.68 18.88 8.05
CA ASP A 220 -6.60 20.00 8.27
C ASP A 220 -6.08 21.35 7.73
N GLY A 221 -5.43 21.32 6.57
CA GLY A 221 -4.88 22.51 5.91
C GLY A 221 -3.62 23.07 6.57
N LEU A 222 -2.95 22.31 7.45
CA LEU A 222 -1.71 22.71 8.10
C LEU A 222 -0.60 21.69 7.82
N PHE A 223 0.64 22.18 7.74
CA PHE A 223 1.83 21.36 7.79
C PHE A 223 2.41 21.42 9.20
N GLN A 224 2.24 20.36 9.98
CA GLN A 224 2.90 20.22 11.27
C GLN A 224 4.33 19.74 11.04
N ILE A 225 5.33 20.52 11.50
CA ILE A 225 6.74 20.15 11.37
C ILE A 225 7.11 19.20 12.52
N GLU A 226 7.64 18.03 12.18
CA GLU A 226 8.12 17.05 13.16
C GLU A 226 9.65 17.12 13.34
N GLU A 227 10.37 17.23 12.23
CA GLU A 227 11.83 17.16 12.21
C GLU A 227 12.41 18.08 11.13
N VAL A 228 13.57 18.70 11.43
CA VAL A 228 14.34 19.51 10.48
C VAL A 228 15.80 19.05 10.48
N SER A 229 16.19 18.29 9.46
CA SER A 229 17.54 17.78 9.27
C SER A 229 18.32 18.60 8.23
N TYR A 230 19.61 18.80 8.45
CA TYR A 230 20.50 19.47 7.49
C TYR A 230 21.55 18.52 6.92
N PHE A 231 21.75 18.58 5.60
CA PHE A 231 22.76 17.80 4.89
C PHE A 231 23.66 18.71 4.06
N ASN A 232 24.98 18.61 4.26
CA ASN A 232 25.96 19.35 3.47
C ASN A 232 25.91 19.00 1.97
N LYS A 233 25.46 17.79 1.63
CA LYS A 233 25.29 17.32 0.25
C LYS A 233 23.81 17.06 0.00
N SER A 234 23.27 17.65 -1.05
CA SER A 234 21.87 17.48 -1.43
C SER A 234 21.51 16.04 -1.83
N ASP A 235 22.47 15.29 -2.37
CA ASP A 235 22.29 13.87 -2.71
C ASP A 235 21.82 12.98 -1.55
N LEU A 236 22.08 13.38 -0.30
CA LEU A 236 21.66 12.63 0.90
C LEU A 236 20.22 12.94 1.30
N ALA A 237 19.71 14.13 0.96
CA ALA A 237 18.32 14.46 1.18
C ALA A 237 17.41 13.63 0.26
N HIS A 238 17.84 13.42 -1.00
CA HIS A 238 17.13 12.62 -2.01
C HIS A 238 17.56 11.15 -2.03
N ALA A 239 17.82 10.54 -0.87
CA ALA A 239 18.42 9.20 -0.79
C ALA A 239 17.51 8.10 -1.38
N GLN A 240 17.66 7.80 -2.68
CA GLN A 240 16.92 6.73 -3.36
C GLN A 240 17.56 5.34 -3.24
N THR A 241 18.84 5.28 -2.85
CA THR A 241 19.58 4.02 -2.71
C THR A 241 19.71 3.66 -1.23
N ALA A 242 19.62 2.36 -0.91
CA ALA A 242 19.76 1.86 0.47
C ALA A 242 21.04 2.35 1.19
N GLU A 243 22.17 2.46 0.48
CA GLU A 243 23.43 2.96 1.06
C GLU A 243 23.37 4.44 1.47
N LYS A 244 22.75 5.27 0.62
CA LYS A 244 22.53 6.69 0.92
C LYS A 244 21.51 6.86 2.04
N ASP A 245 20.46 6.04 2.06
CA ASP A 245 19.44 6.06 3.10
C ASP A 245 20.03 5.69 4.47
N TRP A 246 20.83 4.63 4.51
CA TRP A 246 21.59 4.26 5.71
C TRP A 246 22.54 5.36 6.19
N THR A 247 23.22 6.02 5.25
CA THR A 247 24.08 7.17 5.55
C THR A 247 23.27 8.32 6.11
N ARG A 248 22.10 8.62 5.54
CA ARG A 248 21.17 9.65 6.02
C ARG A 248 20.74 9.39 7.46
N GLN A 249 20.32 8.15 7.76
CA GLN A 249 19.91 7.72 9.10
C GLN A 249 21.04 7.77 10.13
N SER A 250 22.30 7.67 9.69
CA SER A 250 23.47 7.77 10.56
C SER A 250 23.83 9.22 10.91
N MET A 251 23.25 10.21 10.23
CA MET A 251 23.51 11.63 10.47
C MET A 251 22.58 12.17 11.56
N TYR A 252 22.98 13.27 12.19
CA TYR A 252 22.15 13.91 13.19
C TYR A 252 20.92 14.56 12.54
N ALA A 253 19.75 14.07 12.93
CA ALA A 253 18.42 14.47 12.47
C ALA A 253 17.98 15.87 12.96
N GLY A 254 18.63 16.40 14.00
CA GLY A 254 18.16 17.58 14.72
C GLY A 254 17.52 17.21 16.07
N PRO A 255 17.21 18.20 16.92
CA PRO A 255 16.39 17.97 18.10
C PRO A 255 14.91 17.80 17.69
N PRO A 256 14.05 17.24 18.56
CA PRO A 256 12.61 17.28 18.35
C PRO A 256 12.14 18.72 18.13
N PHE A 257 11.32 18.96 17.09
CA PHE A 257 10.91 20.31 16.69
C PHE A 257 10.23 21.09 17.83
N GLU A 258 9.39 20.43 18.61
CA GLU A 258 8.67 21.01 19.77
C GLU A 258 9.60 21.57 20.86
N ASN A 259 10.85 21.10 20.92
CA ASN A 259 11.84 21.57 21.89
C ASN A 259 12.60 22.82 21.41
N LEU A 260 12.36 23.28 20.18
CA LEU A 260 12.94 24.52 19.68
C LEU A 260 12.25 25.72 20.32
N ASP A 261 12.93 26.86 20.31
CA ASP A 261 12.36 28.14 20.73
C ASP A 261 11.12 28.50 19.89
N GLU A 262 10.07 29.05 20.52
CA GLU A 262 8.77 29.31 19.86
C GLU A 262 8.89 30.28 18.68
N ASP A 263 9.75 31.31 18.78
CA ASP A 263 9.97 32.25 17.68
C ASP A 263 10.66 31.53 16.51
N LEU A 264 11.61 30.62 16.80
CA LEU A 264 12.28 29.83 15.78
C LEU A 264 11.31 28.89 15.05
N GLN A 265 10.40 28.23 15.78
CA GLN A 265 9.35 27.40 15.18
C GLN A 265 8.49 28.23 14.22
N THR A 266 7.99 29.38 14.71
CA THR A 266 7.19 30.33 13.92
C THR A 266 7.92 30.80 12.65
N PHE A 267 9.22 31.09 12.74
CA PHE A 267 10.00 31.50 11.57
C PHE A 267 10.25 30.36 10.57
N LEU A 268 10.34 29.11 11.02
CA LEU A 268 10.45 27.94 10.14
C LEU A 268 9.14 27.68 9.39
N GLU A 269 7.99 27.81 10.05
CA GLU A 269 6.69 27.74 9.40
C GLU A 269 6.53 28.83 8.34
N ARG A 270 6.85 30.08 8.69
CA ARG A 270 6.81 31.19 7.73
C ARG A 270 7.78 30.99 6.55
N TYR A 271 8.93 30.37 6.82
CA TYR A 271 9.90 30.03 5.78
C TYR A 271 9.32 29.04 4.75
N LEU A 272 8.51 28.08 5.18
CA LEU A 272 7.80 27.15 4.29
C LEU A 272 6.66 27.85 3.54
N ASP A 273 5.87 28.67 4.23
CA ASP A 273 4.75 29.39 3.63
C ASP A 273 5.19 30.34 2.51
N GLU A 274 6.28 31.09 2.71
CA GLU A 274 6.88 31.97 1.69
C GLU A 274 7.31 31.21 0.41
N ARG A 275 7.51 29.89 0.50
CA ARG A 275 7.88 28.99 -0.61
C ARG A 275 6.68 28.33 -1.28
N GLY A 276 5.48 28.62 -0.82
CA GLY A 276 4.23 28.05 -1.32
C GLY A 276 3.90 26.68 -0.72
N ILE A 277 4.48 26.34 0.43
CA ILE A 277 4.03 25.23 1.27
C ILE A 277 3.02 25.82 2.26
N ASN A 278 1.78 25.90 1.81
CA ASN A 278 0.71 26.64 2.47
C ASN A 278 -0.53 25.76 2.67
N ALA A 279 -1.60 26.34 3.22
CA ALA A 279 -2.84 25.61 3.48
C ALA A 279 -3.52 25.03 2.23
N GLU A 280 -3.41 25.72 1.09
CA GLU A 280 -3.94 25.21 -0.18
C GLU A 280 -3.23 23.91 -0.59
N LEU A 281 -1.91 23.86 -0.45
CA LEU A 281 -1.13 22.65 -0.73
C LEU A 281 -1.41 21.54 0.29
N ALA A 282 -1.52 21.88 1.58
CA ALA A 282 -1.82 20.92 2.64
C ALA A 282 -3.17 20.22 2.42
N ASN A 283 -4.20 20.94 2.00
CA ASN A 283 -5.52 20.37 1.70
C ASN A 283 -5.54 19.53 0.42
N MET A 284 -4.70 19.85 -0.56
CA MET A 284 -4.65 19.12 -1.83
C MET A 284 -3.94 17.76 -1.73
N ILE A 285 -2.99 17.60 -0.80
CA ILE A 285 -2.20 16.37 -0.69
C ILE A 285 -3.08 15.14 -0.35
N PRO A 286 -3.98 15.17 0.65
CA PRO A 286 -4.90 14.07 0.91
C PRO A 286 -5.78 13.72 -0.30
N ASP A 287 -6.33 14.74 -0.99
CA ASP A 287 -7.09 14.57 -2.24
C ASP A 287 -6.26 13.84 -3.31
N TYR A 288 -4.99 14.24 -3.48
CA TYR A 288 -4.09 13.62 -4.45
C TYR A 288 -3.86 12.16 -4.11
N ILE A 289 -3.62 11.85 -2.83
CA ILE A 289 -3.38 10.50 -2.35
C ILE A 289 -4.60 9.60 -2.62
N GLN A 290 -5.82 10.06 -2.31
CA GLN A 290 -7.05 9.30 -2.59
C GLN A 290 -7.23 9.04 -4.09
N VAL A 291 -7.09 10.08 -4.92
CA VAL A 291 -7.21 9.96 -6.38
C VAL A 291 -6.16 9.01 -6.97
N LYS A 292 -4.93 9.05 -6.46
CA LYS A 292 -3.87 8.14 -6.90
C LYS A 292 -4.14 6.71 -6.44
N GLU A 293 -4.53 6.50 -5.19
CA GLU A 293 -4.85 5.17 -4.65
C GLU A 293 -5.95 4.50 -5.48
N GLN A 294 -7.04 5.22 -5.79
CA GLN A 294 -8.11 4.69 -6.64
C GLN A 294 -7.61 4.28 -8.03
N LYS A 295 -6.74 5.09 -8.65
CA LYS A 295 -6.14 4.75 -9.95
C LYS A 295 -5.24 3.53 -9.89
N GLU A 296 -4.42 3.43 -8.84
CA GLU A 296 -3.52 2.29 -8.63
C GLU A 296 -4.29 1.01 -8.30
N TYR A 297 -5.40 1.12 -7.56
CA TYR A 297 -6.29 -0.01 -7.27
C TYR A 297 -6.94 -0.57 -8.52
N VAL A 298 -7.50 0.28 -9.39
CA VAL A 298 -8.06 -0.15 -10.69
C VAL A 298 -6.99 -0.81 -11.56
N ARG A 299 -5.78 -0.23 -11.60
CA ARG A 299 -4.64 -0.80 -12.32
C ARG A 299 -4.22 -2.16 -11.73
N TRP A 300 -4.24 -2.30 -10.42
CA TRP A 300 -3.93 -3.56 -9.75
C TRP A 300 -4.95 -4.63 -10.11
N LEU A 301 -6.26 -4.34 -10.05
CA LEU A 301 -7.33 -5.25 -10.48
C LEU A 301 -7.13 -5.69 -11.94
N GLU A 302 -6.80 -4.76 -12.84
CA GLU A 302 -6.49 -5.07 -14.25
C GLU A 302 -5.32 -6.03 -14.39
N ASN A 303 -4.20 -5.75 -13.70
CA ASN A 303 -3.00 -6.56 -13.77
C ASN A 303 -3.21 -7.96 -13.20
N VAL A 304 -3.89 -8.08 -12.05
CA VAL A 304 -4.21 -9.38 -11.45
C VAL A 304 -5.15 -10.18 -12.36
N LYS A 305 -6.18 -9.55 -12.92
CA LYS A 305 -7.06 -10.21 -13.88
C LYS A 305 -6.28 -10.74 -15.09
N ASN A 306 -5.43 -9.90 -15.68
CA ASN A 306 -4.63 -10.28 -16.85
C ASN A 306 -3.67 -11.43 -16.52
N PHE A 307 -3.12 -11.47 -15.31
CA PHE A 307 -2.27 -12.57 -14.85
C PHE A 307 -3.04 -13.88 -14.69
N VAL A 308 -4.22 -13.87 -14.04
CA VAL A 308 -5.02 -15.08 -13.79
C VAL A 308 -5.63 -15.63 -15.09
N SER A 309 -5.87 -14.78 -16.09
CA SER A 309 -6.44 -15.17 -17.38
C SER A 309 -5.43 -15.62 -18.45
N ALA A 310 -4.11 -15.51 -18.19
CA ALA A 310 -3.04 -15.85 -19.13
C ALA A 310 -2.77 -17.37 -19.21
#